data_AF-D0L3D9-F1
#
_entry.id   AF-D0L3D9-F1
#
_cell.length_a   1.000
_cell.length_b   1.000
_cell.length_c   1.000
_cell.angle_alpha   90.00
_cell.angle_beta   90.00
_cell.angle_gamma   90.00
#
_symmetry.space_group_name_H-M   'P 1'
#
loop_
_entity.id
_entity.type
_entity.pdbx_description
1 polymer ?
#
loop_
_entity_poly.entity_id
_entity_poly.type
_entity_poly.pdbx_seq_one_letter_code
_entity_poly.pdbx_strand_id
1 'polypeptide(L)'
;MGSKYRLLPHLERVFADIGGQTAVDAFSGSGVVSYLLKAQGFEVVSNDFLTFPHIITRATVANSSVRLEPDLVEQICGPPADDRDFITTTFDGLYFTPADRAFLDSAWSHIDRLRGYRRDLAISALVLSAARKQPRGVFTFTDSTRYADGRRDLTMSLRDHFRLRSVAEYNATVFSNGRSSRSVSGDVFELDTGWSSPPDLVYLDPPYAPPTDDNDYIKRYHFLEGLSAYWQGMSIMENTKTKKLPKRFTPFAYKRTIEDALSRTFEHFEDAGAIVLSYSSNALPGADRIVDLLGKVKPSVEVIAIDHKYSFGTHASATRRDVSEYLFIGRD
;
A
#
# COMPACT_ATOMS: atom_id res chain seq x y z
N MET A 1 -3.95 -8.11 0.81
CA MET A 1 -2.78 -9.01 0.84
C MET A 1 -1.88 -8.56 1.97
N GLY A 2 -1.33 -9.45 2.79
CA GLY A 2 -0.27 -8.98 3.70
C GLY A 2 0.05 -9.92 4.85
N SER A 3 1.35 -10.16 5.05
CA SER A 3 1.89 -10.67 6.31
C SER A 3 1.55 -9.74 7.49
N LYS A 4 1.25 -8.45 7.22
CA LYS A 4 1.05 -7.42 8.24
C LYS A 4 -0.19 -7.60 9.14
N TYR A 5 -1.24 -8.32 8.75
CA TYR A 5 -2.38 -8.57 9.67
C TYR A 5 -1.96 -9.28 10.96
N ARG A 6 -0.92 -10.12 10.90
CA ARG A 6 -0.35 -10.78 12.08
C ARG A 6 0.55 -9.85 12.90
N LEU A 7 1.09 -8.80 12.28
CA LEU A 7 1.91 -7.78 12.93
C LEU A 7 1.07 -6.71 13.64
N LEU A 8 -0.16 -6.45 13.18
CA LEU A 8 -1.01 -5.38 13.75
C LEU A 8 -1.19 -5.48 15.28
N PRO A 9 -1.45 -6.65 15.91
CA PRO A 9 -1.60 -6.72 17.36
C PRO A 9 -0.30 -6.44 18.13
N HIS A 10 0.86 -6.58 17.48
CA HIS A 10 2.16 -6.24 18.07
C HIS A 10 2.43 -4.74 17.90
N LEU A 11 2.19 -4.21 16.70
CA LEU A 11 2.29 -2.78 16.42
C LEU A 11 1.35 -1.96 17.31
N GLU A 12 0.11 -2.39 17.48
CA GLU A 12 -0.86 -1.76 18.38
C GLU A 12 -0.30 -1.61 19.80
N ARG A 13 0.27 -2.68 20.35
CA ARG A 13 0.87 -2.67 21.70
C ARG A 13 2.08 -1.75 21.76
N VAL A 14 2.96 -1.80 20.76
CA VAL A 14 4.15 -0.94 20.69
C VAL A 14 3.76 0.54 20.61
N PHE A 15 2.81 0.89 19.75
CA PHE A 15 2.35 2.28 19.60
C PHE A 15 1.63 2.78 20.84
N ALA A 16 0.86 1.93 21.53
CA ALA A 16 0.21 2.28 22.78
C ALA A 16 1.21 2.51 23.94
N ASP A 17 2.28 1.73 23.98
CA ASP A 17 3.37 1.88 24.96
C ASP A 17 4.19 3.15 24.73
N ILE A 18 4.49 3.46 23.46
CA ILE A 18 5.18 4.71 23.09
C ILE A 18 4.29 5.93 23.37
N GLY A 19 2.99 5.85 23.01
CA GLY A 19 2.06 6.96 23.15
C GLY A 19 2.37 8.13 22.21
N GLY A 20 1.90 9.33 22.57
CA GLY A 20 2.04 10.55 21.77
C GLY A 20 0.74 11.02 21.11
N GLN A 21 0.85 12.05 20.26
CA GLN A 21 -0.27 12.65 19.54
C GLN A 21 -0.08 12.61 18.02
N THR A 22 1.16 12.55 17.55
CA THR A 22 1.52 12.67 16.14
C THR A 22 2.31 11.45 15.68
N ALA A 23 1.94 10.88 14.55
CA ALA A 23 2.62 9.73 13.99
C ALA A 23 2.84 9.83 12.48
N VAL A 24 4.00 9.40 12.01
CA VAL A 24 4.31 9.28 10.58
C VAL A 24 4.32 7.81 10.19
N ASP A 25 3.60 7.46 9.12
CA ASP A 25 3.76 6.18 8.41
C ASP A 25 4.46 6.48 7.08
N ALA A 26 5.78 6.31 7.06
CA ALA A 26 6.63 6.80 5.97
C ALA A 26 6.51 5.97 4.67
N PHE A 27 6.00 4.74 4.77
CA PHE A 27 5.87 3.75 3.69
C PHE A 27 4.51 3.04 3.78
N SER A 28 3.44 3.79 3.58
CA SER A 28 2.10 3.39 3.98
C SER A 28 1.53 2.18 3.25
N GLY A 29 1.90 1.93 1.99
CA GLY A 29 1.48 0.76 1.21
C GLY A 29 -0.04 0.57 1.19
N SER A 30 -0.56 -0.40 1.94
CA SER A 30 -2.02 -0.63 2.02
C SER A 30 -2.77 0.35 2.93
N GLY A 31 -2.06 1.21 3.65
CA GLY A 31 -2.58 2.15 4.64
C GLY A 31 -3.03 1.52 5.95
N VAL A 32 -2.83 0.21 6.15
CA VAL A 32 -3.35 -0.51 7.33
C VAL A 32 -2.70 -0.04 8.64
N VAL A 33 -1.41 0.30 8.62
CA VAL A 33 -0.70 0.78 9.82
C VAL A 33 -1.06 2.25 10.10
N SER A 34 -1.05 3.10 9.07
CA SER A 34 -1.63 4.45 9.16
C SER A 34 -3.06 4.46 9.75
N TYR A 35 -3.91 3.52 9.33
CA TYR A 35 -5.28 3.39 9.84
C TYR A 35 -5.31 2.96 11.30
N LEU A 36 -4.44 2.02 11.71
CA LEU A 36 -4.27 1.62 13.11
C LEU A 36 -3.85 2.82 13.97
N LEU A 37 -2.84 3.58 13.54
CA LEU A 37 -2.38 4.79 14.23
C LEU A 37 -3.54 5.79 14.42
N LYS A 38 -4.30 6.06 13.35
CA LYS A 38 -5.49 6.92 13.44
C LYS A 38 -6.51 6.37 14.44
N ALA A 39 -6.75 5.06 14.44
CA ALA A 39 -7.68 4.40 15.35
C ALA A 39 -7.22 4.47 16.82
N GLN A 40 -5.90 4.54 17.06
CA GLN A 40 -5.31 4.77 18.38
C GLN A 40 -5.27 6.24 18.80
N GLY A 41 -5.82 7.15 17.98
CA GLY A 41 -5.99 8.57 18.33
C GLY A 41 -4.90 9.51 17.83
N PHE A 42 -3.92 9.01 17.08
CA PHE A 42 -2.87 9.83 16.50
C PHE A 42 -3.40 10.73 15.36
N GLU A 43 -2.84 11.92 15.24
CA GLU A 43 -2.79 12.66 13.99
C GLU A 43 -1.71 12.05 13.10
N VAL A 44 -2.08 11.61 11.90
CA VAL A 44 -1.23 10.76 11.07
C VAL A 44 -0.78 11.48 9.80
N VAL A 45 0.51 11.44 9.50
CA VAL A 45 1.07 11.72 8.18
C VAL A 45 1.40 10.39 7.51
N SER A 46 0.61 10.01 6.50
CA SER A 46 0.92 8.86 5.66
C SER A 46 1.74 9.30 4.44
N ASN A 47 2.77 8.55 4.08
CA ASN A 47 3.53 8.77 2.85
C ASN A 47 3.65 7.49 2.04
N ASP A 48 3.69 7.61 0.71
CA ASP A 48 4.15 6.53 -0.15
C ASP A 48 4.73 7.07 -1.45
N PHE A 49 5.65 6.32 -2.03
CA PHE A 49 6.25 6.64 -3.32
C PHE A 49 5.30 6.37 -4.51
N LEU A 50 4.31 5.50 -4.33
CA LEU A 50 3.31 5.15 -5.33
C LEU A 50 2.03 5.96 -5.16
N THR A 51 1.29 6.10 -6.27
CA THR A 51 0.05 6.88 -6.33
C THR A 51 -1.10 6.14 -5.66
N PHE A 52 -1.24 4.82 -5.89
CA PHE A 52 -2.39 4.09 -5.36
C PHE A 52 -2.39 3.98 -3.81
N PRO A 53 -1.26 3.77 -3.10
CA PRO A 53 -1.20 3.82 -1.63
C PRO A 53 -1.56 5.18 -1.07
N HIS A 54 -1.09 6.25 -1.71
CA HIS A 54 -1.43 7.62 -1.37
C HIS A 54 -2.94 7.85 -1.46
N ILE A 55 -3.58 7.43 -2.55
CA ILE A 55 -5.04 7.56 -2.71
C ILE A 55 -5.80 6.75 -1.65
N ILE A 56 -5.33 5.54 -1.33
CA ILE A 56 -5.93 4.73 -0.25
C ILE A 56 -5.85 5.45 1.09
N THR A 57 -4.68 5.98 1.47
CA THR A 57 -4.53 6.69 2.75
C THR A 57 -5.24 8.04 2.77
N ARG A 58 -5.39 8.72 1.63
CA ARG A 58 -6.32 9.86 1.52
C ARG A 58 -7.76 9.44 1.84
N ALA A 59 -8.20 8.31 1.31
CA ALA A 59 -9.56 7.82 1.46
C ALA A 59 -9.89 7.26 2.86
N THR A 60 -8.93 6.62 3.54
CA THR A 60 -9.16 5.91 4.81
C THR A 60 -8.58 6.63 6.03
N VAL A 61 -7.49 7.39 5.86
CA VAL A 61 -6.76 8.02 6.96
C VAL A 61 -7.06 9.52 7.00
N ALA A 62 -6.78 10.25 5.93
CA ALA A 62 -6.99 11.71 5.90
C ALA A 62 -8.49 12.09 5.88
N ASN A 63 -9.32 11.24 5.27
CA ASN A 63 -10.77 11.43 5.26
C ASN A 63 -11.41 11.07 6.62
N SER A 64 -12.14 12.02 7.20
CA SER A 64 -12.80 11.83 8.51
C SER A 64 -14.32 11.72 8.43
N SER A 65 -14.94 12.00 7.28
CA SER A 65 -16.41 12.15 7.21
C SER A 65 -17.07 11.85 5.87
N VAL A 66 -16.34 11.97 4.76
CA VAL A 66 -16.92 11.80 3.42
C VAL A 66 -17.12 10.33 3.12
N ARG A 67 -18.30 9.96 2.61
CA ARG A 67 -18.62 8.60 2.14
C ARG A 67 -19.16 8.70 0.72
N LEU A 68 -19.08 7.61 -0.03
CA LEU A 68 -19.74 7.50 -1.34
C LEU A 68 -21.22 7.23 -1.15
N GLU A 69 -22.05 8.11 -1.67
CA GLU A 69 -23.50 7.99 -1.65
C GLU A 69 -24.00 6.93 -2.64
N PRO A 70 -25.07 6.18 -2.32
CA PRO A 70 -25.61 5.15 -3.21
C PRO A 70 -25.88 5.63 -4.64
N ASP A 71 -26.48 6.81 -4.80
CA ASP A 71 -26.79 7.36 -6.13
C ASP A 71 -25.53 7.63 -6.96
N LEU A 72 -24.45 8.08 -6.32
CA LEU A 72 -23.16 8.26 -6.98
C LEU A 72 -22.54 6.91 -7.37
N VAL A 73 -22.70 5.89 -6.54
CA VAL A 73 -22.24 4.52 -6.87
C VAL A 73 -22.99 3.99 -8.09
N GLU A 74 -24.32 4.15 -8.14
CA GLU A 74 -25.13 3.78 -9.30
C GLU A 74 -24.75 4.58 -10.55
N GLN A 75 -24.45 5.88 -10.40
CA GLN A 75 -23.96 6.71 -11.51
C GLN A 75 -22.62 6.17 -12.06
N ILE A 76 -21.65 5.87 -11.20
CA ILE A 76 -20.35 5.29 -11.61
C ILE A 76 -20.55 3.92 -12.28
N CYS A 77 -21.55 3.15 -11.81
CA CYS A 77 -21.97 1.87 -12.38
C CYS A 77 -22.95 2.00 -13.55
N GLY A 78 -23.23 3.22 -14.02
CA GLY A 78 -24.13 3.48 -15.12
C GLY A 78 -23.46 3.38 -16.49
N PRO A 79 -24.12 3.93 -17.53
CA PRO A 79 -23.49 4.20 -18.83
C PRO A 79 -22.28 5.14 -18.69
N PRO A 80 -21.30 5.07 -19.61
CA PRO A 80 -20.12 5.91 -19.54
C PRO A 80 -20.47 7.39 -19.75
N ALA A 81 -19.72 8.27 -19.08
CA ALA A 81 -19.91 9.71 -19.12
C ALA A 81 -19.24 10.37 -20.34
N ASP A 82 -18.29 9.69 -20.96
CA ASP A 82 -17.56 10.05 -22.18
C ASP A 82 -17.17 8.77 -22.94
N ASP A 83 -16.38 8.89 -24.01
CA ASP A 83 -16.03 7.83 -24.95
C ASP A 83 -14.65 7.21 -24.71
N ARG A 84 -14.06 7.41 -23.52
CA ARG A 84 -12.74 6.85 -23.20
C ARG A 84 -12.75 5.32 -23.27
N ASP A 85 -11.70 4.76 -23.83
CA ASP A 85 -11.56 3.32 -24.07
C ASP A 85 -10.14 2.81 -23.77
N PHE A 86 -9.32 3.61 -23.08
CA PHE A 86 -7.89 3.34 -22.92
C PHE A 86 -7.63 1.96 -22.31
N ILE A 87 -8.38 1.57 -21.26
CA ILE A 87 -8.17 0.28 -20.60
C ILE A 87 -8.59 -0.87 -21.52
N THR A 88 -9.71 -0.70 -22.21
CA THR A 88 -10.26 -1.65 -23.18
C THR A 88 -9.29 -1.89 -24.33
N THR A 89 -8.79 -0.83 -24.96
CA THR A 89 -7.89 -0.89 -26.12
C THR A 89 -6.48 -1.32 -25.73
N THR A 90 -5.94 -0.77 -24.63
CA THR A 90 -4.57 -1.06 -24.21
C THR A 90 -4.43 -2.48 -23.67
N PHE A 91 -5.37 -2.94 -22.82
CA PHE A 91 -5.28 -4.23 -22.14
C PHE A 91 -6.17 -5.29 -22.78
N ASP A 92 -6.50 -5.17 -24.07
CA ASP A 92 -7.30 -6.20 -24.73
C ASP A 92 -6.63 -7.58 -24.66
N GLY A 93 -7.42 -8.60 -24.34
CA GLY A 93 -6.94 -9.95 -24.04
C GLY A 93 -6.15 -10.09 -22.73
N LEU A 94 -6.00 -9.05 -21.91
CA LEU A 94 -5.24 -9.08 -20.64
C LEU A 94 -6.15 -8.88 -19.40
N TYR A 95 -5.75 -9.51 -18.29
CA TYR A 95 -6.24 -9.40 -16.90
C TYR A 95 -7.71 -9.72 -16.61
N PHE A 96 -8.64 -9.17 -17.38
CA PHE A 96 -10.07 -9.24 -17.13
C PHE A 96 -10.86 -9.63 -18.38
N THR A 97 -12.19 -9.71 -18.26
CA THR A 97 -13.06 -9.92 -19.42
C THR A 97 -13.24 -8.59 -20.19
N PRO A 98 -13.69 -8.62 -21.46
CA PRO A 98 -14.02 -7.40 -22.20
C PRO A 98 -15.01 -6.50 -21.45
N ALA A 99 -16.03 -7.08 -20.82
CA ALA A 99 -17.03 -6.34 -20.05
C ALA A 99 -16.44 -5.66 -18.80
N ASP A 100 -15.49 -6.32 -18.13
CA ASP A 100 -14.80 -5.75 -16.98
C ASP A 100 -13.87 -4.59 -17.38
N ARG A 101 -13.13 -4.70 -18.49
CA ARG A 101 -12.30 -3.60 -19.01
C ARG A 101 -13.15 -2.39 -19.39
N ALA A 102 -14.24 -2.61 -20.12
CA ALA A 102 -15.19 -1.55 -20.48
C ALA A 102 -15.82 -0.90 -19.24
N PHE A 103 -16.09 -1.68 -18.18
CA PHE A 103 -16.54 -1.11 -16.92
C PHE A 103 -15.47 -0.23 -16.26
N LEU A 104 -14.20 -0.62 -16.26
CA LEU A 104 -13.13 0.22 -15.68
C LEU A 104 -13.02 1.57 -16.41
N ASP A 105 -13.10 1.59 -17.73
CA ASP A 105 -13.14 2.83 -18.53
C ASP A 105 -14.38 3.67 -18.19
N SER A 106 -15.56 3.05 -18.22
CA SER A 106 -16.83 3.69 -17.86
C SER A 106 -16.82 4.28 -16.45
N ALA A 107 -16.34 3.54 -15.45
CA ALA A 107 -16.26 4.01 -14.07
C ALA A 107 -15.31 5.22 -13.97
N TRP A 108 -14.16 5.17 -14.64
CA TRP A 108 -13.21 6.27 -14.66
C TRP A 108 -13.77 7.54 -15.30
N SER A 109 -14.62 7.44 -16.32
CA SER A 109 -15.30 8.60 -16.93
C SER A 109 -16.12 9.44 -15.95
N HIS A 110 -16.68 8.79 -14.92
CA HIS A 110 -17.38 9.47 -13.83
C HIS A 110 -16.42 9.93 -12.74
N ILE A 111 -15.49 9.06 -12.32
CA ILE A 111 -14.53 9.33 -11.23
C ILE A 111 -13.65 10.55 -11.54
N ASP A 112 -13.27 10.75 -12.79
CA ASP A 112 -12.44 11.87 -13.25
C ASP A 112 -13.09 13.25 -13.04
N ARG A 113 -14.42 13.28 -12.91
CA ARG A 113 -15.21 14.49 -12.61
C ARG A 113 -15.34 14.76 -11.12
N LEU A 114 -15.01 13.78 -10.27
CA LEU A 114 -15.07 13.90 -8.81
C LEU A 114 -13.86 14.67 -8.28
N ARG A 115 -13.99 15.24 -7.07
CA ARG A 115 -12.93 15.96 -6.37
C ARG A 115 -12.89 15.53 -4.90
N GLY A 116 -11.76 15.75 -4.25
CA GLY A 116 -11.54 15.41 -2.84
C GLY A 116 -11.80 13.94 -2.53
N TYR A 117 -12.25 13.66 -1.31
CA TYR A 117 -12.38 12.30 -0.79
C TYR A 117 -13.41 11.42 -1.51
N ARG A 118 -14.40 12.00 -2.20
CA ARG A 118 -15.29 11.21 -3.07
C ARG A 118 -14.50 10.56 -4.21
N ARG A 119 -13.57 11.30 -4.84
CA ARG A 119 -12.68 10.76 -5.86
C ARG A 119 -11.78 9.67 -5.26
N ASP A 120 -11.18 9.97 -4.10
CA ASP A 120 -10.22 9.07 -3.45
C ASP A 120 -10.87 7.73 -3.06
N LEU A 121 -12.08 7.75 -2.49
CA LEU A 121 -12.85 6.55 -2.14
C LEU A 121 -13.24 5.74 -3.39
N ALA A 122 -13.68 6.41 -4.46
CA ALA A 122 -14.10 5.72 -5.67
C ALA A 122 -12.92 5.03 -6.36
N ILE A 123 -11.76 5.69 -6.45
CA ILE A 123 -10.53 5.08 -6.97
C ILE A 123 -10.10 3.92 -6.07
N SER A 124 -10.09 4.10 -4.76
CA SER A 124 -9.71 3.05 -3.81
C SER A 124 -10.60 1.80 -3.94
N ALA A 125 -11.92 1.99 -4.06
CA ALA A 125 -12.87 0.90 -4.28
C ALA A 125 -12.65 0.18 -5.62
N LEU A 126 -12.30 0.93 -6.68
CA LEU A 126 -12.00 0.36 -8.00
C LEU A 126 -10.68 -0.46 -7.97
N VAL A 127 -9.65 0.07 -7.31
CA VAL A 127 -8.37 -0.60 -7.07
C VAL A 127 -8.57 -1.89 -6.28
N LEU A 128 -9.36 -1.87 -5.21
CA LEU A 128 -9.65 -3.08 -4.41
C LEU A 128 -10.44 -4.12 -5.22
N SER A 129 -11.41 -3.67 -6.02
CA SER A 129 -12.17 -4.54 -6.92
C SER A 129 -11.25 -5.27 -7.91
N ALA A 130 -10.35 -4.52 -8.56
CA ALA A 130 -9.36 -5.08 -9.49
C ALA A 130 -8.37 -6.02 -8.77
N ALA A 131 -7.86 -5.64 -7.60
CA ALA A 131 -6.92 -6.43 -6.82
C ALA A 131 -7.53 -7.75 -6.31
N ARG A 132 -8.83 -7.79 -5.98
CA ARG A 132 -9.51 -9.01 -5.53
C ARG A 132 -9.89 -9.94 -6.66
N LYS A 133 -10.28 -9.38 -7.80
CA LYS A 133 -10.60 -10.17 -8.99
C LYS A 133 -9.37 -10.78 -9.64
N GLN A 134 -8.20 -10.14 -9.52
CA GLN A 134 -6.95 -10.70 -10.00
C GLN A 134 -6.42 -11.77 -9.02
N PRO A 135 -6.05 -12.99 -9.47
CA PRO A 135 -5.50 -14.00 -8.57
C PRO A 135 -4.25 -13.50 -7.87
N ARG A 136 -4.19 -13.73 -6.55
CA ARG A 136 -3.15 -13.18 -5.67
C ARG A 136 -3.00 -11.65 -5.77
N GLY A 137 -3.95 -10.91 -6.36
CA GLY A 137 -3.93 -9.47 -6.61
C GLY A 137 -2.66 -8.87 -7.20
N VAL A 138 -1.86 -9.65 -7.93
CA VAL A 138 -0.65 -9.19 -8.61
C VAL A 138 -0.82 -9.31 -10.12
N PHE A 139 -0.21 -8.38 -10.85
CA PHE A 139 -0.39 -8.20 -12.29
C PHE A 139 0.86 -8.62 -13.09
N THR A 140 1.64 -9.56 -12.54
CA THR A 140 2.85 -10.13 -13.16
C THR A 140 2.57 -11.20 -14.21
N PHE A 141 1.31 -11.65 -14.33
CA PHE A 141 0.83 -12.61 -15.30
C PHE A 141 -0.57 -12.22 -15.78
N THR A 142 -0.94 -12.67 -16.98
CA THR A 142 -2.18 -12.27 -17.67
C THR A 142 -3.23 -13.37 -17.70
N ASP A 143 -2.81 -14.64 -17.71
CA ASP A 143 -3.69 -15.80 -17.61
C ASP A 143 -4.07 -16.08 -16.15
N SER A 144 -5.24 -15.60 -15.74
CA SER A 144 -5.77 -15.76 -14.39
C SER A 144 -6.36 -17.15 -14.12
N THR A 145 -6.66 -17.93 -15.17
CA THR A 145 -7.33 -19.24 -15.02
C THR A 145 -6.46 -20.27 -14.31
N ARG A 146 -5.14 -20.22 -14.53
CA ARG A 146 -4.15 -21.12 -13.88
C ARG A 146 -4.05 -20.96 -12.37
N TYR A 147 -4.55 -19.85 -11.83
CA TYR A 147 -4.49 -19.51 -10.41
C TYR A 147 -5.88 -19.30 -9.81
N ALA A 148 -6.93 -19.75 -10.50
CA ALA A 148 -8.28 -19.71 -9.99
C ALA A 148 -8.40 -20.64 -8.77
N ASP A 149 -8.59 -20.05 -7.60
CA ASP A 149 -8.69 -20.76 -6.32
C ASP A 149 -10.14 -20.95 -5.85
N GLY A 150 -11.11 -20.73 -6.74
CA GLY A 150 -12.54 -20.89 -6.48
C GLY A 150 -13.16 -19.79 -5.61
N ARG A 151 -12.41 -18.76 -5.21
CA ARG A 151 -12.97 -17.65 -4.43
C ARG A 151 -14.04 -16.89 -5.22
N ARG A 152 -15.12 -16.52 -4.52
CA ARG A 152 -16.21 -15.69 -5.05
C ARG A 152 -15.70 -14.42 -5.72
N ASP A 153 -14.61 -13.85 -5.21
CA ASP A 153 -14.02 -12.64 -5.76
C ASP A 153 -13.57 -12.80 -7.23
N LEU A 154 -13.18 -14.01 -7.66
CA LEU A 154 -12.71 -14.25 -9.02
C LEU A 154 -13.87 -14.40 -10.02
N THR A 155 -15.07 -14.76 -9.55
CA THR A 155 -16.23 -15.03 -10.40
C THR A 155 -17.18 -13.83 -10.51
N MET A 156 -17.12 -12.89 -9.58
CA MET A 156 -17.91 -11.65 -9.64
C MET A 156 -17.43 -10.71 -10.75
N SER A 157 -18.34 -9.99 -11.42
CA SER A 157 -17.98 -8.90 -12.31
C SER A 157 -17.27 -7.77 -11.54
N LEU A 158 -16.37 -7.00 -12.17
CA LEU A 158 -15.77 -5.83 -11.53
C LEU A 158 -16.83 -4.80 -11.12
N ARG A 159 -17.89 -4.67 -11.91
CA ARG A 159 -19.04 -3.81 -11.61
C ARG A 159 -19.69 -4.22 -10.29
N ASP A 160 -19.97 -5.50 -10.09
CA ASP A 160 -20.58 -6.00 -8.85
C ASP A 160 -19.62 -5.94 -7.67
N HIS A 161 -18.33 -6.19 -7.89
CA HIS A 161 -17.29 -6.00 -6.88
C HIS A 161 -17.25 -4.56 -6.38
N PHE A 162 -17.26 -3.61 -7.29
CA PHE A 162 -17.27 -2.19 -6.96
C PHE A 162 -18.55 -1.83 -6.19
N ARG A 163 -19.70 -2.12 -6.81
CA ARG A 163 -21.03 -1.72 -6.37
C ARG A 163 -21.46 -2.36 -5.06
N LEU A 164 -21.31 -3.68 -4.92
CA LEU A 164 -21.90 -4.46 -3.83
C LEU A 164 -20.93 -4.72 -2.66
N ARG A 165 -19.63 -4.48 -2.84
CA ARG A 165 -18.60 -4.85 -1.86
C ARG A 165 -17.64 -3.70 -1.57
N SER A 166 -16.83 -3.32 -2.55
CA SER A 166 -15.66 -2.48 -2.32
C SER A 166 -16.02 -1.08 -1.83
N VAL A 167 -17.10 -0.48 -2.34
CA VAL A 167 -17.59 0.81 -1.82
C VAL A 167 -18.05 0.70 -0.37
N ALA A 168 -18.84 -0.33 -0.04
CA ALA A 168 -19.32 -0.51 1.34
C ALA A 168 -18.17 -0.70 2.33
N GLU A 169 -17.16 -1.49 1.94
CA GLU A 169 -15.98 -1.74 2.76
C GLU A 169 -15.14 -0.46 2.96
N TYR A 170 -14.91 0.35 1.93
CA TYR A 170 -14.21 1.63 2.10
C TYR A 170 -15.03 2.66 2.88
N ASN A 171 -16.34 2.76 2.65
CA ASN A 171 -17.21 3.63 3.45
C ASN A 171 -17.17 3.27 4.94
N ALA A 172 -17.06 1.98 5.27
CA ALA A 172 -16.96 1.51 6.65
C ALA A 172 -15.63 1.90 7.33
N THR A 173 -14.58 2.19 6.55
CA THR A 173 -13.32 2.71 7.11
C THR A 173 -13.39 4.21 7.47
N VAL A 174 -14.43 4.93 7.05
CA VAL A 174 -14.49 6.37 7.29
C VAL A 174 -14.99 6.67 8.71
N PHE A 175 -14.10 7.20 9.53
CA PHE A 175 -14.38 7.72 10.86
C PHE A 175 -13.49 8.92 11.20
N SER A 176 -13.91 9.71 12.18
CA SER A 176 -13.13 10.81 12.76
C SER A 176 -12.58 10.39 14.12
N ASN A 177 -11.31 10.70 14.39
CA ASN A 177 -10.71 10.66 15.73
C ASN A 177 -10.55 12.08 16.33
N GLY A 178 -11.14 13.10 15.70
CA GLY A 178 -11.01 14.50 16.12
C GLY A 178 -9.71 15.19 15.71
N ARG A 179 -8.81 14.50 14.99
CA ARG A 179 -7.53 15.04 14.49
C ARG A 179 -7.54 15.21 12.96
N SER A 180 -6.57 15.96 12.44
CA SER A 180 -6.46 16.26 11.01
C SER A 180 -5.28 15.53 10.37
N SER A 181 -5.47 14.24 10.06
CA SER A 181 -4.46 13.46 9.35
C SER A 181 -4.32 13.87 7.88
N ARG A 182 -3.13 13.67 7.31
CA ARG A 182 -2.86 13.94 5.88
C ARG A 182 -2.11 12.78 5.22
N SER A 183 -2.18 12.76 3.88
CA SER A 183 -1.45 11.80 3.07
C SER A 183 -0.62 12.54 2.03
N VAL A 184 0.61 12.09 1.82
CA VAL A 184 1.62 12.62 0.91
C VAL A 184 2.01 11.52 -0.06
N SER A 185 2.31 11.90 -1.30
CA SER A 185 2.95 11.01 -2.27
C SER A 185 4.30 11.60 -2.64
N GLY A 186 5.39 10.92 -2.29
CA GLY A 186 6.72 11.48 -2.43
C GLY A 186 7.85 10.55 -1.99
N ASP A 187 9.08 11.02 -2.19
CA ASP A 187 10.26 10.38 -1.64
C ASP A 187 10.30 10.59 -0.12
N VAL A 188 10.61 9.53 0.62
CA VAL A 188 10.72 9.57 2.08
C VAL A 188 11.80 10.56 2.55
N PHE A 189 12.88 10.73 1.78
CA PHE A 189 13.97 11.65 2.12
C PHE A 189 13.59 13.13 1.99
N GLU A 190 12.44 13.42 1.36
CA GLU A 190 11.91 14.77 1.17
C GLU A 190 10.59 14.96 1.94
N LEU A 191 10.22 14.01 2.81
CA LEU A 191 8.96 14.04 3.51
C LEU A 191 8.95 15.13 4.58
N ASP A 192 8.32 16.25 4.26
CA ASP A 192 7.92 17.28 5.22
C ASP A 192 6.63 16.83 5.94
N THR A 193 6.65 16.77 7.27
CA THR A 193 5.51 16.40 8.13
C THR A 193 4.45 17.51 8.23
N GLY A 194 4.80 18.76 7.90
CA GLY A 194 3.96 19.94 8.06
C GLY A 194 3.75 20.36 9.52
N TRP A 195 4.38 19.68 10.47
CA TRP A 195 4.36 20.02 11.89
C TRP A 195 5.56 20.90 12.24
N SER A 196 5.38 21.83 13.18
CA SER A 196 6.47 22.68 13.69
C SER A 196 7.39 21.96 14.67
N SER A 197 6.95 20.82 15.23
CA SER A 197 7.71 19.98 16.13
C SER A 197 7.96 18.60 15.49
N PRO A 198 9.03 17.90 15.89
CA PRO A 198 9.23 16.50 15.51
C PRO A 198 8.02 15.64 15.90
N PRO A 199 7.75 14.55 15.15
CA PRO A 199 6.66 13.64 15.49
C PRO A 199 6.98 12.82 16.73
N ASP A 200 5.95 12.41 17.47
CA ASP A 200 6.12 11.52 18.63
C ASP A 200 6.54 10.11 18.20
N LEU A 201 6.07 9.67 17.02
CA LEU A 201 6.30 8.32 16.51
C LEU A 201 6.50 8.33 14.98
N VAL A 202 7.50 7.58 14.50
CA VAL A 202 7.68 7.27 13.08
C VAL A 202 7.67 5.77 12.88
N TYR A 203 6.76 5.28 12.04
CA TYR A 203 6.71 3.91 11.57
C TYR A 203 7.33 3.77 10.19
N LEU A 204 8.21 2.78 10.05
CA LEU A 204 8.94 2.46 8.83
C LEU A 204 8.64 1.02 8.40
N ASP A 205 8.21 0.84 7.15
CA ASP A 205 8.09 -0.45 6.47
C ASP A 205 8.65 -0.35 5.03
N PRO A 206 9.94 -0.04 4.89
CA PRO A 206 10.53 0.21 3.57
C PRO A 206 10.53 -1.05 2.70
N PRO A 207 10.60 -0.90 1.37
CA PRO A 207 10.83 -2.03 0.48
C PRO A 207 12.09 -2.80 0.87
N TYR A 208 12.01 -4.12 0.93
CA TYR A 208 13.16 -4.96 1.26
C TYR A 208 13.94 -5.37 0.01
N ALA A 209 15.27 -5.34 0.09
CA ALA A 209 16.16 -5.98 -0.89
C ALA A 209 16.29 -7.49 -0.57
N PRO A 210 15.71 -8.39 -1.38
CA PRO A 210 15.84 -9.82 -1.12
C PRO A 210 17.27 -10.31 -1.42
N PRO A 211 17.73 -11.39 -0.76
CA PRO A 211 19.03 -11.98 -1.04
C PRO A 211 19.19 -12.47 -2.49
N THR A 212 18.11 -12.90 -3.14
CA THR A 212 18.19 -13.59 -4.45
C THR A 212 17.12 -13.18 -5.46
N ASP A 213 16.13 -12.36 -5.10
CA ASP A 213 14.96 -12.05 -5.94
C ASP A 213 14.70 -10.55 -6.06
N ASP A 214 13.91 -10.16 -7.08
CA ASP A 214 13.44 -8.78 -7.30
C ASP A 214 12.06 -8.59 -6.63
N ASN A 215 12.01 -7.81 -5.54
CA ASN A 215 10.77 -7.46 -4.83
C ASN A 215 10.20 -6.09 -5.25
N ASP A 216 10.28 -5.80 -6.55
CA ASP A 216 9.77 -4.56 -7.13
C ASP A 216 8.23 -4.52 -7.05
N TYR A 217 7.71 -3.61 -6.21
CA TYR A 217 6.29 -3.38 -6.02
C TYR A 217 5.61 -2.83 -7.28
N ILE A 218 6.28 -1.97 -8.06
CA ILE A 218 5.73 -1.46 -9.32
C ILE A 218 5.51 -2.63 -10.28
N LYS A 219 6.48 -3.52 -10.42
CA LYS A 219 6.32 -4.71 -11.29
C LYS A 219 5.11 -5.57 -10.90
N ARG A 220 4.78 -5.66 -9.61
CA ARG A 220 3.65 -6.47 -9.12
C ARG A 220 2.31 -5.76 -9.21
N TYR A 221 2.30 -4.45 -8.97
CA TYR A 221 1.09 -3.64 -8.82
C TYR A 221 0.93 -2.58 -9.89
N HIS A 222 1.68 -2.66 -11.01
CA HIS A 222 1.68 -1.65 -12.08
C HIS A 222 0.28 -1.34 -12.61
N PHE A 223 -0.60 -2.35 -12.68
CA PHE A 223 -1.96 -2.15 -13.13
C PHE A 223 -2.78 -1.36 -12.11
N LEU A 224 -2.59 -1.60 -10.81
CA LEU A 224 -3.26 -0.84 -9.76
C LEU A 224 -2.73 0.59 -9.67
N GLU A 225 -1.41 0.75 -9.81
CA GLU A 225 -0.76 2.07 -9.90
C GLU A 225 -1.31 2.87 -11.07
N GLY A 226 -1.32 2.28 -12.27
CA GLY A 226 -1.90 2.91 -13.46
C GLY A 226 -3.40 3.15 -13.33
N LEU A 227 -4.16 2.17 -12.83
CA LEU A 227 -5.59 2.29 -12.58
C LEU A 227 -5.91 3.41 -11.60
N SER A 228 -5.02 3.73 -10.65
CA SER A 228 -5.25 4.80 -9.67
C SER A 228 -5.16 6.21 -10.26
N ALA A 229 -4.54 6.36 -11.42
CA ALA A 229 -4.37 7.62 -12.14
C ALA A 229 -4.88 7.57 -13.59
N TYR A 230 -5.60 6.51 -13.96
CA TYR A 230 -5.97 6.22 -15.36
C TYR A 230 -4.78 6.33 -16.35
N TRP A 231 -3.59 5.90 -15.91
CA TRP A 231 -2.30 6.01 -16.62
C TRP A 231 -1.93 7.43 -17.08
N GLN A 232 -2.60 8.48 -16.59
CA GLN A 232 -2.27 9.86 -16.93
C GLN A 232 -0.86 10.20 -16.43
N GLY A 233 -0.01 10.72 -17.33
CA GLY A 233 1.39 11.03 -17.02
C GLY A 233 2.30 9.82 -16.84
N MET A 234 1.85 8.60 -17.20
CA MET A 234 2.62 7.37 -17.09
C MET A 234 2.96 6.80 -18.47
N SER A 235 4.16 6.25 -18.62
CA SER A 235 4.56 5.51 -19.83
C SER A 235 4.32 4.02 -19.65
N ILE A 236 3.74 3.35 -20.64
CA ILE A 236 3.59 1.90 -20.68
C ILE A 236 4.73 1.27 -21.47
N MET A 237 5.26 0.15 -20.98
CA MET A 237 6.19 -0.68 -21.74
C MET A 237 5.41 -1.60 -22.70
N GLU A 238 5.09 -1.10 -23.89
CA GLU A 238 4.26 -1.80 -24.90
C GLU A 238 4.81 -3.18 -25.30
N ASN A 239 6.13 -3.34 -25.31
CA ASN A 239 6.79 -4.59 -25.70
C ASN A 239 6.73 -5.69 -24.62
N THR A 240 6.05 -5.46 -23.50
CA THR A 240 5.95 -6.43 -22.41
C THR A 240 4.60 -7.16 -22.45
N LYS A 241 4.60 -8.47 -22.15
CA LYS A 241 3.38 -9.29 -22.11
C LYS A 241 2.29 -8.75 -21.17
N THR A 242 2.70 -7.99 -20.17
CA THR A 242 1.84 -7.43 -19.12
C THR A 242 1.55 -5.94 -19.30
N LYS A 243 2.11 -5.29 -20.34
CA LYS A 243 2.04 -3.82 -20.51
C LYS A 243 2.36 -3.05 -19.21
N LYS A 244 3.47 -3.43 -18.58
CA LYS A 244 3.86 -2.89 -17.28
C LYS A 244 4.38 -1.46 -17.36
N LEU A 245 4.38 -0.77 -16.22
CA LEU A 245 5.07 0.50 -16.05
C LEU A 245 6.60 0.30 -15.93
N PRO A 246 7.42 1.26 -16.39
CA PRO A 246 8.84 1.30 -16.11
C PRO A 246 9.11 1.24 -14.61
N LYS A 247 10.20 0.55 -14.24
CA LYS A 247 10.68 0.55 -12.86
C LYS A 247 11.08 1.97 -12.48
N ARG A 248 10.51 2.48 -11.38
CA ARG A 248 11.03 3.69 -10.74
C ARG A 248 12.19 3.31 -9.84
N PHE A 249 13.25 4.12 -9.86
CA PHE A 249 14.40 3.90 -9.01
C PHE A 249 14.03 4.09 -7.55
N THR A 250 14.54 3.22 -6.69
CA THR A 250 14.47 3.36 -5.24
C THR A 250 15.75 2.76 -4.65
N PRO A 251 16.45 3.46 -3.73
CA PRO A 251 17.69 2.94 -3.16
C PRO A 251 17.45 1.76 -2.20
N PHE A 252 16.20 1.53 -1.77
CA PHE A 252 15.82 0.41 -0.93
C PHE A 252 15.81 -0.95 -1.67
N ALA A 253 15.76 -0.95 -3.01
CA ALA A 253 15.64 -2.19 -3.78
C ALA A 253 16.98 -2.94 -4.00
N TYR A 254 18.12 -2.38 -3.60
CA TYR A 254 19.43 -2.93 -3.96
C TYR A 254 20.33 -3.13 -2.73
N LYS A 255 21.00 -4.29 -2.67
CA LYS A 255 21.93 -4.66 -1.59
C LYS A 255 23.04 -3.62 -1.36
N ARG A 256 23.49 -2.94 -2.43
CA ARG A 256 24.58 -1.97 -2.36
C ARG A 256 24.16 -0.62 -1.81
N THR A 257 22.86 -0.32 -1.78
CA THR A 257 22.33 1.00 -1.41
C THR A 257 21.35 0.95 -0.23
N ILE A 258 20.85 -0.23 0.15
CA ILE A 258 19.85 -0.37 1.22
C ILE A 258 20.34 0.12 2.59
N GLU A 259 21.61 -0.12 2.95
CA GLU A 259 22.15 0.35 4.24
C GLU A 259 22.24 1.89 4.31
N ASP A 260 22.69 2.52 3.23
CA ASP A 260 22.73 3.98 3.09
C ASP A 260 21.31 4.56 3.11
N ALA A 261 20.38 3.94 2.39
CA ALA A 261 18.98 4.35 2.37
C ALA A 261 18.33 4.28 3.76
N LEU A 262 18.57 3.21 4.52
CA LEU A 262 18.08 3.08 5.89
C LEU A 262 18.71 4.12 6.81
N SER A 263 20.03 4.32 6.71
CA SER A 263 20.76 5.30 7.54
C SER A 263 20.21 6.72 7.32
N ARG A 264 20.08 7.14 6.06
CA ARG A 264 19.49 8.43 5.69
C ARG A 264 18.04 8.57 6.15
N THR A 265 17.27 7.49 6.15
CA THR A 265 15.88 7.51 6.66
C THR A 265 15.86 7.69 8.17
N PHE A 266 16.74 7.02 8.91
CA PHE A 266 16.83 7.17 10.35
C PHE A 266 17.33 8.56 10.75
N GLU A 267 18.31 9.11 10.03
CA GLU A 267 18.81 10.48 10.21
C GLU A 267 17.69 11.51 9.93
N HIS A 268 16.91 11.33 8.86
CA HIS A 268 15.78 12.22 8.53
C HIS A 268 14.72 12.30 9.66
N PHE A 269 14.60 11.25 10.46
CA PHE A 269 13.64 11.17 11.57
C PHE A 269 14.34 11.11 12.94
N GLU A 270 15.59 11.56 13.05
CA GLU A 270 16.38 11.39 14.27
C GLU A 270 15.76 12.11 15.48
N ASP A 271 15.09 13.23 15.25
CA ASP A 271 14.42 14.02 16.29
C ASP A 271 13.05 13.47 16.72
N ALA A 272 12.53 12.43 16.05
CA ALA A 272 11.22 11.85 16.40
C ALA A 272 11.28 11.11 17.74
N GLY A 273 10.29 11.23 18.63
CA GLY A 273 10.35 10.60 19.96
C GLY A 273 10.60 9.08 19.93
N ALA A 274 10.08 8.39 18.92
CA ALA A 274 10.40 7.00 18.65
C ALA A 274 10.42 6.66 17.16
N ILE A 275 11.26 5.69 16.77
CA ILE A 275 11.30 5.09 15.43
C ILE A 275 10.99 3.60 15.57
N VAL A 276 9.93 3.15 14.89
CA VAL A 276 9.53 1.73 14.83
C VAL A 276 9.70 1.21 13.41
N LEU A 277 10.62 0.28 13.21
CA LEU A 277 10.86 -0.36 11.91
C LEU A 277 10.32 -1.79 11.91
N SER A 278 9.48 -2.13 10.93
CA SER A 278 9.13 -3.51 10.59
C SER A 278 10.07 -4.05 9.51
N TYR A 279 10.75 -5.17 9.78
CA TYR A 279 11.71 -5.75 8.85
C TYR A 279 11.67 -7.28 8.82
N SER A 280 11.76 -7.87 7.63
CA SER A 280 11.80 -9.33 7.49
C SER A 280 13.17 -9.91 7.83
N SER A 281 13.21 -11.07 8.51
CA SER A 281 14.45 -11.81 8.77
C SER A 281 15.14 -12.33 7.50
N ASN A 282 14.43 -12.35 6.36
CA ASN A 282 14.94 -12.79 5.07
C ASN A 282 15.26 -11.59 4.13
N ALA A 283 15.57 -10.43 4.70
CA ALA A 283 15.98 -9.23 4.00
C ALA A 283 17.41 -8.81 4.39
N LEU A 284 18.04 -8.00 3.56
CA LEU A 284 19.31 -7.33 3.86
C LEU A 284 19.06 -5.85 4.12
N PRO A 285 19.75 -5.20 5.08
CA PRO A 285 20.74 -5.77 5.99
C PRO A 285 20.11 -6.66 7.08
N GLY A 286 20.92 -7.46 7.76
CA GLY A 286 20.47 -8.32 8.86
C GLY A 286 20.17 -7.55 10.14
N ALA A 287 19.56 -8.23 11.12
CA ALA A 287 19.06 -7.61 12.36
C ALA A 287 20.14 -6.85 13.15
N ASP A 288 21.30 -7.46 13.39
CA ASP A 288 22.42 -6.81 14.12
C ASP A 288 22.83 -5.50 13.46
N ARG A 289 22.87 -5.50 12.12
CA ARG A 289 23.23 -4.31 11.36
C ARG A 289 22.15 -3.23 11.43
N ILE A 290 20.88 -3.60 11.47
CA ILE A 290 19.78 -2.64 11.68
C ILE A 290 19.88 -2.00 13.07
N VAL A 291 20.20 -2.79 14.10
CA VAL A 291 20.44 -2.28 15.46
C VAL A 291 21.60 -1.28 15.45
N ASP A 292 22.72 -1.60 14.81
CA ASP A 292 23.85 -0.66 14.69
C ASP A 292 23.45 0.65 14.00
N LEU A 293 22.66 0.58 12.93
CA LEU A 293 22.26 1.76 12.17
C LEU A 293 21.28 2.63 12.95
N LEU A 294 20.26 2.01 13.57
CA LEU A 294 19.27 2.73 14.37
C LEU A 294 19.87 3.30 15.66
N GLY A 295 20.83 2.58 16.26
CA GLY A 295 21.57 3.00 17.46
C GLY A 295 22.47 4.23 17.26
N LYS A 296 22.68 4.68 16.02
CA LYS A 296 23.37 5.95 15.73
C LYS A 296 22.50 7.17 16.00
N VAL A 297 21.18 7.02 15.89
CA VAL A 297 20.22 8.13 16.04
C VAL A 297 19.34 7.97 17.28
N LYS A 298 19.24 6.75 17.85
CA LYS A 298 18.48 6.48 19.08
C LYS A 298 19.35 5.81 20.14
N PRO A 299 19.36 6.32 21.39
CA PRO A 299 20.20 5.79 22.46
C PRO A 299 19.78 4.40 22.94
N SER A 300 18.51 4.03 22.76
CA SER A 300 17.97 2.72 23.13
C SER A 300 17.30 2.06 21.93
N VAL A 301 17.70 0.82 21.62
CA VAL A 301 17.10 0.00 20.56
C VAL A 301 16.65 -1.34 21.13
N GLU A 302 15.34 -1.56 21.11
CA GLU A 302 14.70 -2.83 21.45
C GLU A 302 14.37 -3.61 20.18
N VAL A 303 14.51 -4.94 20.21
CA VAL A 303 14.15 -5.82 19.09
C VAL A 303 13.15 -6.87 19.54
N ILE A 304 11.99 -6.91 18.88
CA ILE A 304 10.96 -7.93 19.08
C ILE A 304 10.91 -8.84 17.86
N ALA A 305 11.15 -10.13 18.06
CA ALA A 305 11.00 -11.15 17.03
C ALA A 305 9.57 -11.72 17.04
N ILE A 306 8.95 -11.78 15.86
CA ILE A 306 7.61 -12.33 15.67
C ILE A 306 7.72 -13.50 14.69
N ASP A 307 7.47 -14.71 15.17
CA ASP A 307 7.63 -15.91 14.36
C ASP A 307 6.52 -16.03 13.30
N HIS A 308 6.93 -16.13 12.04
CA HIS A 308 6.02 -16.32 10.91
C HIS A 308 6.26 -17.67 10.21
N LYS A 309 5.33 -18.62 10.42
CA LYS A 309 5.24 -19.80 9.53
C LYS A 309 4.64 -19.37 8.19
N TYR A 310 5.47 -19.25 7.15
CA TYR A 310 5.00 -19.10 5.77
C TYR A 310 4.56 -20.47 5.24
N SER A 311 3.31 -20.57 4.80
CA SER A 311 2.82 -21.69 3.98
C SER A 311 2.79 -21.24 2.52
N PHE A 312 3.94 -21.21 1.85
CA PHE A 312 4.00 -21.08 0.40
C PHE A 312 4.72 -22.29 -0.19
N GLY A 313 3.94 -23.18 -0.78
CA GLY A 313 4.41 -24.32 -1.54
C GLY A 313 3.40 -25.48 -1.51
N THR A 314 2.68 -25.70 -2.60
CA THR A 314 1.85 -26.90 -2.83
C THR A 314 2.69 -28.11 -3.27
N HIS A 315 4.02 -28.07 -3.13
CA HIS A 315 4.91 -29.18 -3.41
C HIS A 315 5.35 -29.86 -2.11
N ALA A 316 5.16 -31.17 -2.03
CA ALA A 316 5.54 -32.01 -0.88
C ALA A 316 7.04 -31.95 -0.51
N SER A 317 7.88 -31.30 -1.32
CA SER A 317 9.32 -31.12 -1.13
C SER A 317 9.75 -29.68 -0.79
N ALA A 318 8.81 -28.72 -0.64
CA ALA A 318 9.17 -27.34 -0.31
C ALA A 318 9.64 -27.25 1.17
N THR A 319 10.92 -26.97 1.37
CA THR A 319 11.52 -26.71 2.68
C THR A 319 10.80 -25.52 3.32
N ARG A 320 10.15 -25.73 4.46
CA ARG A 320 9.53 -24.67 5.26
C ARG A 320 10.64 -23.71 5.69
N ARG A 321 10.72 -22.52 5.10
CA ARG A 321 11.58 -21.45 5.61
C ARG A 321 10.78 -20.75 6.71
N ASP A 322 11.20 -20.93 7.96
CA ASP A 322 10.77 -20.09 9.06
C ASP A 322 11.35 -18.70 8.81
N VAL A 323 10.52 -17.78 8.34
CA VAL A 323 10.88 -16.36 8.21
C VAL A 323 10.23 -15.69 9.39
N SER A 324 10.99 -14.95 10.20
CA SER A 324 10.43 -14.13 11.27
C SER A 324 10.31 -12.70 10.78
N GLU A 325 9.36 -11.95 11.32
CA GLU A 325 9.27 -10.50 11.14
C GLU A 325 9.80 -9.86 12.41
N TYR A 326 10.68 -8.87 12.29
CA TYR A 326 11.22 -8.12 13.41
C TYR A 326 10.55 -6.75 13.53
N LEU A 327 10.36 -6.31 14.77
CA LEU A 327 10.12 -4.90 15.10
C LEU A 327 11.35 -4.37 15.82
N PHE A 328 11.99 -3.35 15.25
CA PHE A 328 13.06 -2.59 15.90
C PHE A 328 12.44 -1.30 16.43
N ILE A 329 12.66 -1.01 17.71
CA ILE A 329 12.04 0.12 18.40
C ILE A 329 13.16 0.97 18.98
N GLY A 330 13.46 2.08 18.32
CA GLY A 330 14.38 3.11 18.78
C GLY A 330 13.65 4.16 19.61
N ARG A 331 14.15 4.47 20.81
CA ARG A 331 13.59 5.48 21.72
C ARG A 331 14.72 6.36 22.29
N ASP A 332 14.35 7.58 22.67
CA ASP A 332 15.21 8.54 23.40
C ASP A 332 15.50 8.12 24.85
#